data_AF-A0A2M7TAG6-F1
#
_entry.id   AF-A0A2M7TAG6-F1
#
_cell.length_a   1.000
_cell.length_b   1.000
_cell.length_c   1.000
_cell.angle_alpha   90.00
_cell.angle_beta   90.00
_cell.angle_gamma   90.00
#
_symmetry.space_group_name_H-M   'P 1'
#
loop_
_entity.id
_entity.type
_entity.pdbx_description
1 polymer ?
#
loop_
_entity_poly.entity_id
_entity_poly.type
_entity_poly.pdbx_seq_one_letter_code
_entity_poly.pdbx_strand_id
1 'polypeptide(L)'
;MVTKILPAGNIQSWIDKLVASYGVYAPVEVEGASSFKQIKAGQAPAFDARTDLSPKGIIFKQVEKILSYKKDENGIAIEYAPEEETKTVIFGLRPCDARSFTLTDKPFLDPVMPENKYAERRKHTALVTMACNKACNTCFCTSVGGAPDEKVGDVWMMNLDGRYIVEALTEAGEELLKTAGSLSDATVDDEAAAKRIGETVAASMEKLEVPSAKALDNLFTDEAFWQNLTAKCLSCGACTFVCPTCYCFDVKDDGTVKSGDRYRGWDSCMFFQYNRAAGGHNPREFH
;
A
#
# COMPACT_ATOMS: atom_id res chain seq x y z
N MET A 1 -6.43 3.77 -24.66
CA MET A 1 -5.24 3.56 -23.82
C MET A 1 -4.07 3.39 -24.76
N VAL A 2 -3.02 4.19 -24.59
CA VAL A 2 -1.85 4.20 -25.50
C VAL A 2 -0.71 3.47 -24.81
N THR A 3 -0.39 2.28 -25.30
CA THR A 3 0.76 1.50 -24.85
C THR A 3 2.04 2.05 -25.47
N LYS A 4 3.06 2.30 -24.65
CA LYS A 4 4.33 2.88 -25.08
C LYS A 4 5.51 2.01 -24.65
N ILE A 5 6.66 2.23 -25.26
CA ILE A 5 7.95 1.70 -24.83
C ILE A 5 8.78 2.84 -24.24
N LEU A 6 9.23 2.65 -23.01
CA LEU A 6 10.31 3.38 -22.39
C LEU A 6 11.64 2.66 -22.71
N PRO A 7 12.56 3.29 -23.46
CA PRO A 7 13.83 2.68 -23.84
C PRO A 7 14.69 2.27 -22.65
N ALA A 8 15.59 1.31 -22.90
CA ALA A 8 16.55 0.89 -21.89
C ALA A 8 17.43 2.06 -21.43
N GLY A 9 17.69 2.13 -20.12
CA GLY A 9 18.44 3.22 -19.48
C GLY A 9 17.62 4.48 -19.16
N ASN A 10 16.39 4.61 -19.67
CA ASN A 10 15.60 5.84 -19.43
C ASN A 10 14.77 5.81 -18.14
N ILE A 11 14.65 4.65 -17.46
CA ILE A 11 13.87 4.53 -16.23
C ILE A 11 14.37 5.45 -15.11
N GLN A 12 15.69 5.53 -14.91
CA GLN A 12 16.26 6.40 -13.89
C GLN A 12 16.05 7.88 -14.24
N SER A 13 16.21 8.25 -15.51
CA SER A 13 15.97 9.62 -15.97
C SER A 13 14.51 10.04 -15.75
N TRP A 14 13.55 9.12 -15.97
CA TRP A 14 12.15 9.40 -15.67
C TRP A 14 11.92 9.60 -14.17
N ILE A 15 12.45 8.72 -13.32
CA ILE A 15 12.35 8.84 -11.86
C ILE A 15 12.95 10.18 -11.38
N ASP A 16 14.13 10.57 -11.88
CA ASP A 16 14.78 11.82 -11.50
C ASP A 16 13.93 13.05 -11.88
N LYS A 17 13.25 13.01 -13.04
CA LYS A 17 12.29 14.07 -13.44
C LYS A 17 11.07 14.09 -12.52
N LEU A 18 10.57 12.93 -12.09
CA LEU A 18 9.46 12.86 -11.14
C LEU A 18 9.88 13.44 -9.77
N VAL A 19 11.07 13.12 -9.26
CA VAL A 19 11.59 13.65 -7.99
C VAL A 19 11.64 15.19 -8.00
N ALA A 20 11.84 15.83 -9.15
CA ALA A 20 11.86 17.29 -9.25
C ALA A 20 10.50 17.95 -8.99
N SER A 21 9.38 17.21 -9.13
CA SER A 21 8.01 17.75 -9.01
C SER A 21 7.12 17.01 -8.01
N TYR A 22 7.55 15.83 -7.54
CA TYR A 22 6.77 14.93 -6.70
C TYR A 22 7.62 14.39 -5.55
N GLY A 23 6.96 14.09 -4.43
CA GLY A 23 7.51 13.16 -3.44
C GLY A 23 7.49 11.75 -4.03
N VAL A 24 8.63 11.23 -4.48
CA VAL A 24 8.71 9.88 -5.06
C VAL A 24 9.12 8.88 -3.98
N TYR A 25 8.27 7.89 -3.74
CA TYR A 25 8.54 6.74 -2.88
C TYR A 25 8.76 5.51 -3.74
N ALA A 26 9.82 4.76 -3.47
CA ALA A 26 10.18 3.58 -4.24
C ALA A 26 10.76 2.50 -3.32
N PRO A 27 10.78 1.22 -3.73
CA PRO A 27 11.40 0.17 -2.93
C PRO A 27 12.91 0.42 -2.82
N VAL A 28 13.43 0.33 -1.59
CA VAL A 28 14.85 0.41 -1.28
C VAL A 28 15.24 -0.70 -0.32
N GLU A 29 16.51 -1.11 -0.39
CA GLU A 29 17.11 -2.03 0.58
C GLU A 29 18.15 -1.29 1.41
N VAL A 30 18.01 -1.35 2.73
CA VAL A 30 18.93 -0.72 3.68
C VAL A 30 19.21 -1.73 4.78
N GLU A 31 20.49 -2.08 4.97
CA GLU A 31 20.94 -2.97 6.06
C GLU A 31 20.21 -4.33 6.10
N GLY A 32 19.85 -4.87 4.93
CA GLY A 32 19.16 -6.16 4.81
C GLY A 32 17.64 -6.11 5.01
N ALA A 33 17.07 -4.93 5.26
CA ALA A 33 15.62 -4.71 5.28
C ALA A 33 15.16 -3.94 4.04
N SER A 34 14.01 -4.31 3.51
CA SER A 34 13.43 -3.77 2.29
C SER A 34 12.11 -3.04 2.60
N SER A 35 11.97 -1.81 2.12
CA SER A 35 10.76 -1.00 2.38
C SER A 35 10.61 0.08 1.31
N PHE A 36 9.42 0.66 1.20
CA PHE A 36 9.26 1.88 0.42
C PHE A 36 9.77 3.08 1.22
N LYS A 37 10.69 3.85 0.62
CA LYS A 37 11.16 5.12 1.19
C LYS A 37 11.14 6.21 0.12
N GLN A 38 11.08 7.46 0.57
CA GLN A 38 11.23 8.59 -0.32
C GLN A 38 12.66 8.58 -0.89
N ILE A 39 12.78 8.65 -2.21
CA ILE A 39 14.05 8.69 -2.92
C ILE A 39 14.35 10.09 -3.43
N LYS A 40 15.63 10.38 -3.61
CA LYS A 40 16.17 11.60 -4.23
C LYS A 40 16.72 11.29 -5.62
N ALA A 41 16.95 12.33 -6.42
CA ALA A 41 17.53 12.19 -7.75
C ALA A 41 18.86 11.43 -7.68
N GLY A 42 19.06 10.49 -8.61
CA GLY A 42 20.21 9.60 -8.68
C GLY A 42 20.15 8.37 -7.77
N GLN A 43 19.12 8.22 -6.93
CA GLN A 43 18.91 7.00 -6.15
C GLN A 43 18.07 6.00 -6.96
N ALA A 44 18.67 4.87 -7.31
CA ALA A 44 17.99 3.81 -8.04
C ALA A 44 17.11 2.97 -7.10
N PRO A 45 15.84 2.70 -7.46
CA PRO A 45 15.01 1.76 -6.72
C PRO A 45 15.53 0.33 -6.79
N ALA A 46 15.34 -0.42 -5.70
CA ALA A 46 15.58 -1.85 -5.64
C ALA A 46 14.39 -2.61 -6.23
N PHE A 47 14.18 -2.52 -7.55
CA PHE A 47 13.00 -3.12 -8.19
C PHE A 47 12.89 -4.62 -7.95
N ASP A 48 14.01 -5.36 -7.87
CA ASP A 48 13.97 -6.80 -7.67
C ASP A 48 13.56 -7.21 -6.25
N ALA A 49 13.63 -6.29 -5.28
CA ALA A 49 13.25 -6.55 -3.90
C ALA A 49 11.75 -6.84 -3.77
N ARG A 50 11.40 -7.60 -2.72
CA ARG A 50 10.04 -7.67 -2.17
C ARG A 50 10.11 -7.03 -0.81
N THR A 51 9.41 -5.92 -0.62
CA THR A 51 9.50 -5.13 0.60
C THR A 51 8.94 -5.88 1.80
N ASP A 52 9.67 -5.89 2.91
CA ASP A 52 9.25 -6.44 4.20
C ASP A 52 8.07 -5.67 4.79
N LEU A 53 8.03 -4.35 4.52
CA LEU A 53 6.92 -3.46 4.90
C LEU A 53 6.15 -3.02 3.67
N SER A 54 4.83 -3.12 3.75
CA SER A 54 3.94 -2.63 2.71
C SER A 54 3.98 -1.10 2.57
N PRO A 55 3.65 -0.57 1.38
CA PRO A 55 3.61 0.88 1.11
C PRO A 55 2.46 1.61 1.82
N LYS A 56 1.61 0.92 2.58
CA LYS A 56 0.41 1.53 3.20
C LYS A 56 0.74 2.75 4.07
N GLY A 57 1.91 2.74 4.72
CA GLY A 57 2.42 3.82 5.58
C GLY A 57 2.65 5.15 4.88
N ILE A 58 2.72 5.16 3.55
CA ILE A 58 2.86 6.37 2.75
C ILE A 58 1.54 7.15 2.74
N ILE A 59 0.40 6.46 2.64
CA ILE A 59 -0.93 7.08 2.60
C ILE A 59 -1.57 7.09 4.00
N PHE A 60 -1.61 5.93 4.66
CA PHE A 60 -2.10 5.76 6.03
C PHE A 60 -0.92 5.77 6.99
N LYS A 61 -0.52 6.97 7.43
CA LYS A 61 0.67 7.15 8.27
C LYS A 61 0.59 6.35 9.57
N GLN A 62 1.74 5.81 9.99
CA GLN A 62 1.83 5.00 11.20
C GLN A 62 1.48 5.79 12.47
N VAL A 63 1.89 7.05 12.54
CA VAL A 63 1.48 8.00 13.57
C VAL A 63 1.26 9.35 12.90
N GLU A 64 0.16 10.02 13.23
CA GLU A 64 -0.22 11.29 12.62
C GLU A 64 -0.96 12.18 13.61
N LYS A 65 -0.56 13.45 13.70
CA LYS A 65 -1.29 14.45 14.48
C LYS A 65 -2.61 14.80 13.79
N ILE A 66 -3.71 14.75 14.54
CA ILE A 66 -5.04 15.16 14.09
C ILE A 66 -5.24 16.65 14.38
N LEU A 67 -5.04 17.06 15.64
CA LEU A 67 -5.27 18.43 16.10
C LEU A 67 -4.45 18.76 17.35
N SER A 68 -4.32 20.04 17.65
CA SER A 68 -3.92 20.60 18.94
C SER A 68 -5.16 21.15 19.65
N TYR A 69 -5.21 21.09 20.97
CA TYR A 69 -6.25 21.73 21.77
C TYR A 69 -5.66 22.59 22.89
N LYS A 70 -6.35 23.69 23.23
CA LYS A 70 -6.04 24.55 24.38
C LYS A 70 -7.32 25.00 25.05
N LYS A 71 -7.42 24.79 26.36
CA LYS A 71 -8.56 25.17 27.20
C LYS A 71 -8.15 26.31 28.12
N ASP A 72 -8.91 27.39 28.07
CA ASP A 72 -8.79 28.55 28.95
C ASP A 72 -10.16 28.95 29.52
N GLU A 73 -10.24 30.14 30.10
CA GLU A 73 -11.43 30.70 30.73
C GLU A 73 -12.57 30.94 29.72
N ASN A 74 -12.23 31.10 28.44
CA ASN A 74 -13.14 31.43 27.35
C ASN A 74 -13.62 30.18 26.58
N GLY A 75 -13.10 28.99 26.88
CA GLY A 75 -13.53 27.73 26.27
C GLY A 75 -12.38 26.85 25.79
N ILE A 76 -12.60 26.10 24.72
CA ILE A 76 -11.61 25.21 24.10
C ILE A 76 -11.31 25.72 22.68
N ALA A 77 -10.07 26.14 22.45
CA ALA A 77 -9.52 26.39 21.12
C ALA A 77 -8.99 25.08 20.52
N ILE A 78 -9.32 24.82 19.26
CA ILE A 78 -8.88 23.65 18.49
C ILE A 78 -8.15 24.14 17.24
N GLU A 79 -6.98 23.58 16.98
CA GLU A 79 -6.20 23.82 15.77
C GLU A 79 -5.97 22.47 15.08
N TYR A 80 -6.57 22.26 13.91
CA TYR A 80 -6.35 21.03 13.15
C TYR A 80 -4.94 21.02 12.55
N ALA A 81 -4.28 19.87 12.58
CA ALA A 81 -2.98 19.73 11.94
C ALA A 81 -3.14 19.90 10.41
N PRO A 82 -2.20 20.59 9.76
CA PRO A 82 -2.33 21.01 8.35
C PRO A 82 -2.48 19.81 7.42
N GLU A 83 -3.13 20.08 6.28
CA GLU A 83 -3.23 19.11 5.18
C GLU A 83 -1.90 19.00 4.42
N GLU A 84 -1.65 17.82 3.87
CA GLU A 84 -0.47 17.57 3.03
C GLU A 84 -0.85 17.70 1.56
N GLU A 85 -0.41 18.80 0.94
CA GLU A 85 -0.66 19.07 -0.49
C GLU A 85 0.44 18.53 -1.42
N THR A 86 1.42 17.81 -0.86
CA THR A 86 2.56 17.32 -1.66
C THR A 86 2.09 16.21 -2.60
N LYS A 87 2.13 16.49 -3.91
CA LYS A 87 1.90 15.47 -4.93
C LYS A 87 2.93 14.35 -4.77
N THR A 88 2.45 13.13 -4.66
CA THR A 88 3.24 11.94 -4.32
C THR A 88 3.13 10.92 -5.44
N VAL A 89 4.24 10.23 -5.74
CA VAL A 89 4.26 9.07 -6.63
C VAL A 89 4.82 7.88 -5.86
N ILE A 90 4.07 6.79 -5.79
CA ILE A 90 4.58 5.51 -5.30
C ILE A 90 5.00 4.69 -6.52
N PHE A 91 6.30 4.56 -6.72
CA PHE A 91 6.90 4.01 -7.93
C PHE A 91 7.42 2.59 -7.71
N GLY A 92 7.06 1.66 -8.62
CA GLY A 92 7.53 0.27 -8.58
C GLY A 92 6.72 -0.62 -7.64
N LEU A 93 5.44 -0.32 -7.45
CA LEU A 93 4.51 -1.18 -6.71
C LEU A 93 4.36 -2.53 -7.41
N ARG A 94 4.27 -3.64 -6.66
CA ARG A 94 3.77 -4.88 -7.26
C ARG A 94 2.26 -4.80 -7.42
N PRO A 95 1.65 -5.52 -8.38
CA PRO A 95 0.21 -5.45 -8.56
C PRO A 95 -0.58 -5.81 -7.31
N CYS A 96 -0.09 -6.75 -6.49
CA CYS A 96 -0.69 -7.08 -5.20
C CYS A 96 -0.62 -5.94 -4.17
N ASP A 97 0.45 -5.14 -4.17
CA ASP A 97 0.57 -3.96 -3.31
C ASP A 97 -0.38 -2.85 -3.77
N ALA A 98 -0.39 -2.55 -5.07
CA ALA A 98 -1.28 -1.54 -5.63
C ALA A 98 -2.76 -1.90 -5.41
N ARG A 99 -3.13 -3.17 -5.58
CA ARG A 99 -4.48 -3.66 -5.35
C ARG A 99 -4.90 -3.56 -3.89
N SER A 100 -3.98 -3.65 -2.94
CA SER A 100 -4.30 -3.54 -1.52
C SER A 100 -4.99 -2.23 -1.16
N PHE A 101 -4.64 -1.14 -1.87
CA PHE A 101 -5.28 0.17 -1.68
C PHE A 101 -6.77 0.14 -1.99
N THR A 102 -7.23 -0.70 -2.93
CA THR A 102 -8.67 -0.86 -3.21
C THR A 102 -9.47 -1.41 -2.01
N LEU A 103 -8.79 -2.04 -1.05
CA LEU A 103 -9.38 -2.54 0.19
C LEU A 103 -9.26 -1.54 1.33
N THR A 104 -8.12 -0.87 1.50
CA THR A 104 -7.94 0.18 2.52
C THR A 104 -8.73 1.45 2.18
N ASP A 105 -8.95 1.74 0.89
CA ASP A 105 -9.75 2.86 0.42
C ASP A 105 -11.21 2.72 0.87
N LYS A 106 -11.75 1.51 1.04
CA LYS A 106 -13.16 1.31 1.44
C LYS A 106 -13.54 1.98 2.76
N PRO A 107 -12.85 1.72 3.89
CA PRO A 107 -13.18 2.37 5.16
C PRO A 107 -12.80 3.85 5.20
N PHE A 108 -11.76 4.28 4.47
CA PHE A 108 -11.26 5.67 4.56
C PHE A 108 -11.88 6.63 3.55
N LEU A 109 -12.38 6.14 2.41
CA LEU A 109 -13.07 6.92 1.38
C LEU A 109 -14.57 6.64 1.38
N ASP A 110 -15.13 6.28 2.53
CA ASP A 110 -16.57 6.10 2.68
C ASP A 110 -17.31 7.36 2.17
N PRO A 111 -18.31 7.24 1.27
CA PRO A 111 -18.94 8.38 0.63
C PRO A 111 -19.77 9.24 1.59
N VAL A 112 -20.12 8.72 2.77
CA VAL A 112 -20.89 9.43 3.80
C VAL A 112 -19.96 10.04 4.84
N MET A 113 -18.91 9.32 5.23
CA MET A 113 -17.98 9.73 6.27
C MET A 113 -16.53 9.41 5.90
N PRO A 114 -15.93 10.13 4.94
CA PRO A 114 -14.54 9.91 4.58
C PRO A 114 -13.62 10.38 5.70
N GLU A 115 -12.46 9.76 5.82
CA GLU A 115 -11.40 10.28 6.66
C GLU A 115 -10.59 11.30 5.86
N ASN A 116 -10.80 12.59 6.17
CA ASN A 116 -10.32 13.71 5.37
C ASN A 116 -8.81 13.65 5.07
N LYS A 117 -7.96 13.29 6.04
CA LYS A 117 -6.50 13.29 5.82
C LYS A 117 -6.06 12.18 4.88
N TYR A 118 -6.58 10.97 5.07
CA TYR A 118 -6.33 9.86 4.15
C TYR A 118 -6.86 10.20 2.75
N ALA A 119 -8.09 10.72 2.66
CA ALA A 119 -8.74 11.04 1.39
C ALA A 119 -7.94 12.05 0.57
N GLU A 120 -7.53 13.17 1.18
CA GLU A 120 -6.72 14.17 0.47
C GLU A 120 -5.34 13.62 0.10
N ARG A 121 -4.67 12.85 0.98
CA ARG A 121 -3.37 12.25 0.61
C ARG A 121 -3.51 11.23 -0.52
N ARG A 122 -4.55 10.39 -0.48
CA ARG A 122 -4.83 9.38 -1.51
C ARG A 122 -5.12 10.02 -2.86
N LYS A 123 -5.84 11.14 -2.90
CA LYS A 123 -6.13 11.94 -4.09
C LYS A 123 -4.88 12.59 -4.70
N HIS A 124 -3.91 12.98 -3.87
CA HIS A 124 -2.63 13.54 -4.32
C HIS A 124 -1.54 12.48 -4.56
N THR A 125 -1.88 11.19 -4.48
CA THR A 125 -0.93 10.09 -4.65
C THR A 125 -1.24 9.31 -5.92
N ALA A 126 -0.27 9.27 -6.84
CA ALA A 126 -0.33 8.43 -8.03
C ALA A 126 0.49 7.13 -7.83
N LEU A 127 0.00 6.04 -8.42
CA LEU A 127 0.57 4.69 -8.28
C LEU A 127 1.18 4.24 -9.61
N VAL A 128 2.48 3.97 -9.63
CA VAL A 128 3.17 3.33 -10.77
C VAL A 128 3.45 1.88 -10.42
N THR A 129 2.72 0.97 -11.05
CA THR A 129 2.75 -0.46 -10.80
C THR A 129 3.65 -1.17 -11.81
N MET A 130 4.56 -1.99 -11.29
CA MET A 130 5.47 -2.83 -12.06
C MET A 130 5.06 -4.30 -11.96
N ALA A 131 4.61 -4.86 -13.08
CA ALA A 131 4.33 -6.28 -13.23
C ALA A 131 5.53 -7.16 -12.82
N CYS A 132 5.23 -8.37 -12.38
CA CYS A 132 6.25 -9.31 -11.94
C CYS A 132 6.86 -10.05 -13.13
N ASN A 133 8.19 -9.98 -13.28
CA ASN A 133 8.95 -10.83 -14.20
C ASN A 133 9.32 -12.20 -13.58
N LYS A 134 9.12 -12.36 -12.26
CA LYS A 134 9.42 -13.57 -11.51
C LYS A 134 8.51 -13.70 -10.28
N ALA A 135 8.08 -14.92 -9.98
CA ALA A 135 7.38 -15.26 -8.75
C ALA A 135 8.35 -15.58 -7.60
N CYS A 136 7.95 -15.25 -6.38
CA CYS A 136 8.57 -15.81 -5.17
C CYS A 136 7.92 -17.15 -4.84
N ASN A 137 8.61 -17.98 -4.06
CA ASN A 137 8.08 -19.25 -3.57
C ASN A 137 6.82 -19.11 -2.70
N THR A 138 6.55 -17.92 -2.15
CA THR A 138 5.37 -17.60 -1.35
C THR A 138 4.28 -16.85 -2.13
N CYS A 139 4.42 -16.69 -3.45
CA CYS A 139 3.43 -15.96 -4.26
C CYS A 139 2.22 -16.84 -4.59
N PHE A 140 1.01 -16.32 -4.30
CA PHE A 140 -0.26 -17.01 -4.57
C PHE A 140 -1.37 -16.06 -5.10
N CYS A 141 -1.02 -14.89 -5.67
CA CYS A 141 -2.03 -13.92 -6.11
C CYS A 141 -3.05 -14.49 -7.11
N THR A 142 -2.64 -15.46 -7.95
CA THR A 142 -3.51 -16.17 -8.91
C THR A 142 -4.60 -17.01 -8.24
N SER A 143 -4.38 -17.48 -7.01
CA SER A 143 -5.38 -18.21 -6.23
C SER A 143 -6.45 -17.33 -5.60
N VAL A 144 -6.17 -16.04 -5.42
CA VAL A 144 -7.07 -15.07 -4.75
C VAL A 144 -7.64 -14.03 -5.71
N GLY A 145 -7.66 -14.37 -7.01
CA GLY A 145 -8.29 -13.56 -8.05
C GLY A 145 -7.47 -12.35 -8.50
N GLY A 146 -6.15 -12.34 -8.28
CA GLY A 146 -5.20 -11.39 -8.87
C GLY A 146 -4.27 -12.04 -9.89
N ALA A 147 -3.37 -11.24 -10.47
CA ALA A 147 -2.40 -11.73 -11.45
C ALA A 147 -1.04 -11.04 -11.30
N PRO A 148 0.08 -11.71 -11.65
CA PRO A 148 1.42 -11.12 -11.59
C PRO A 148 1.61 -9.93 -12.55
N ASP A 149 0.76 -9.82 -13.57
CA ASP A 149 0.73 -8.76 -14.59
C ASP A 149 -0.57 -7.94 -14.55
N GLU A 150 -1.33 -8.01 -13.44
CA GLU A 150 -2.57 -7.27 -13.27
C GLU A 150 -2.36 -5.76 -13.51
N LYS A 151 -3.18 -5.18 -14.40
CA LYS A 151 -3.18 -3.75 -14.70
C LYS A 151 -3.96 -2.98 -13.63
N VAL A 152 -3.24 -2.46 -12.65
CA VAL A 152 -3.78 -1.70 -11.52
C VAL A 152 -2.88 -0.49 -11.23
N GLY A 153 -3.45 0.57 -10.68
CA GLY A 153 -2.76 1.85 -10.43
C GLY A 153 -3.04 2.88 -11.53
N ASP A 154 -2.20 3.90 -11.61
CA ASP A 154 -2.32 4.99 -12.58
C ASP A 154 -1.46 4.74 -13.83
N VAL A 155 -0.25 4.21 -13.62
CA VAL A 155 0.61 3.70 -14.69
C VAL A 155 0.95 2.25 -14.42
N TRP A 156 0.79 1.40 -15.43
CA TRP A 156 1.27 0.03 -15.41
C TRP A 156 2.52 -0.10 -16.27
N MET A 157 3.48 -0.92 -15.84
CA MET A 157 4.69 -1.19 -16.60
C MET A 157 5.20 -2.61 -16.40
N MET A 158 5.92 -3.13 -17.41
CA MET A 158 6.63 -4.41 -17.33
C MET A 158 8.01 -4.30 -17.97
N ASN A 159 9.01 -4.93 -17.35
CA ASN A 159 10.36 -5.00 -17.90
C ASN A 159 10.40 -6.01 -19.05
N LEU A 160 10.84 -5.57 -20.23
CA LEU A 160 11.08 -6.36 -21.44
C LEU A 160 12.58 -6.35 -21.75
N ASP A 161 13.38 -6.93 -20.86
CA ASP A 161 14.84 -7.02 -20.99
C ASP A 161 15.56 -5.66 -21.02
N GLY A 162 15.27 -4.82 -20.04
CA GLY A 162 15.94 -3.54 -19.77
C GLY A 162 15.19 -2.32 -20.29
N ARG A 163 14.35 -2.48 -21.32
CA ARG A 163 13.32 -1.51 -21.72
C ARG A 163 12.00 -1.87 -21.04
N TYR A 164 11.06 -0.93 -21.00
CA TYR A 164 9.79 -1.14 -20.33
C TYR A 164 8.63 -0.88 -21.28
N ILE A 165 7.68 -1.80 -21.34
CA ILE A 165 6.34 -1.48 -21.83
C ILE A 165 5.61 -0.73 -20.72
N VAL A 166 4.98 0.39 -21.06
CA VAL A 166 4.28 1.26 -20.12
C VAL A 166 2.90 1.63 -20.67
N GLU A 167 1.92 1.73 -19.79
CA GLU A 167 0.54 2.06 -20.14
C GLU A 167 -0.05 2.97 -19.06
N ALA A 168 -0.65 4.08 -19.50
CA ALA A 168 -1.47 4.90 -18.62
C ALA A 168 -2.86 4.26 -18.50
N LEU A 169 -3.28 4.03 -17.25
CA LEU A 169 -4.59 3.47 -16.90
C LEU A 169 -5.59 4.56 -16.49
N THR A 170 -5.08 5.73 -16.09
CA THR A 170 -5.87 6.88 -15.65
C THR A 170 -5.31 8.18 -16.24
N GLU A 171 -6.07 9.28 -16.15
CA GLU A 171 -5.60 10.62 -16.55
C GLU A 171 -4.34 11.04 -15.78
N ALA A 172 -4.25 10.71 -14.49
CA ALA A 172 -3.04 10.94 -13.69
C ALA A 172 -1.84 10.18 -14.27
N GLY A 173 -2.06 8.95 -14.75
CA GLY A 173 -1.04 8.17 -15.44
C GLY A 173 -0.59 8.78 -16.76
N GLU A 174 -1.52 9.35 -17.54
CA GLU A 174 -1.18 10.05 -18.78
C GLU A 174 -0.28 11.26 -18.51
N GLU A 175 -0.59 12.06 -17.48
CA GLU A 175 0.25 13.18 -17.06
C GLU A 175 1.64 12.72 -16.60
N LEU A 176 1.73 11.62 -15.84
CA LEU A 176 3.01 11.07 -15.43
C LEU A 176 3.86 10.60 -16.63
N LEU A 177 3.25 9.93 -17.61
CA LEU A 177 3.98 9.45 -18.79
C LEU A 177 4.51 10.58 -19.67
N LYS A 178 3.86 11.75 -19.72
CA LYS A 178 4.39 12.93 -20.42
C LYS A 178 5.77 13.36 -19.87
N THR A 179 6.04 13.10 -18.59
CA THR A 179 7.33 13.43 -17.97
C THR A 179 8.44 12.42 -18.31
N ALA A 180 8.10 11.21 -18.76
CA ALA A 180 9.07 10.15 -19.06
C ALA A 180 10.04 10.55 -20.20
N GLY A 181 9.62 11.46 -21.07
CA GLY A 181 10.41 11.94 -22.21
C GLY A 181 10.23 11.04 -23.43
N SER A 182 11.32 10.49 -23.96
CA SER A 182 11.32 9.70 -25.21
C SER A 182 10.60 8.37 -25.03
N LEU A 183 9.31 8.36 -25.37
CA LEU A 183 8.47 7.17 -25.49
C LEU A 183 8.21 6.88 -26.97
N SER A 184 8.30 5.61 -27.38
CA SER A 184 7.85 5.15 -28.69
C SER A 184 6.57 4.34 -28.57
N ASP A 185 5.83 4.15 -29.66
CA ASP A 185 4.68 3.24 -29.65
C ASP A 185 5.13 1.81 -29.41
N ALA A 186 4.35 1.06 -28.62
CA ALA A 186 4.55 -0.37 -28.46
C ALA A 186 4.10 -1.12 -29.72
N THR A 187 4.84 -2.16 -30.09
CA THR A 187 4.49 -3.06 -31.18
C THR A 187 3.63 -4.22 -30.68
N VAL A 188 2.98 -4.94 -31.61
CA VAL A 188 2.24 -6.17 -31.30
C VAL A 188 3.15 -7.21 -30.63
N ASP A 189 4.42 -7.29 -31.03
CA ASP A 189 5.39 -8.21 -30.45
C ASP A 189 5.74 -7.85 -28.99
N ASP A 190 5.74 -6.56 -28.65
CA ASP A 190 5.97 -6.09 -27.29
C ASP A 190 4.83 -6.48 -26.35
N GLU A 191 3.59 -6.27 -26.81
CA GLU A 191 2.40 -6.65 -26.06
C GLU A 191 2.32 -8.18 -25.91
N ALA A 192 2.64 -8.93 -26.96
CA ALA A 192 2.72 -10.39 -26.91
C ALA A 192 3.83 -10.87 -25.97
N ALA A 193 5.00 -10.21 -25.95
CA ALA A 193 6.07 -10.51 -25.01
C ALA A 193 5.64 -10.28 -23.57
N ALA A 194 5.01 -9.14 -23.28
CA ALA A 194 4.52 -8.82 -21.95
C ALA A 194 3.51 -9.86 -21.45
N LYS A 195 2.54 -10.22 -22.31
CA LYS A 195 1.56 -11.26 -22.00
C LYS A 195 2.22 -12.62 -21.70
N ARG A 196 3.18 -13.05 -22.53
CA ARG A 196 3.91 -14.31 -22.32
C ARG A 196 4.66 -14.33 -20.99
N ILE A 197 5.28 -13.21 -20.59
CA ILE A 197 5.96 -13.09 -19.30
C ILE A 197 4.95 -13.27 -18.17
N GLY A 198 3.81 -12.55 -18.21
CA GLY A 198 2.75 -12.67 -17.21
C GLY A 198 2.23 -14.10 -17.06
N GLU A 199 1.91 -14.77 -18.17
CA GLU A 199 1.46 -16.17 -18.21
C GLU A 199 2.52 -17.14 -17.65
N THR A 200 3.79 -16.94 -18.00
CA THR A 200 4.91 -17.76 -17.52
C THR A 200 5.08 -17.63 -16.01
N VAL A 201 5.03 -16.40 -15.49
CA VAL A 201 5.13 -16.15 -14.05
C VAL A 201 3.95 -16.74 -13.31
N ALA A 202 2.72 -16.56 -13.82
CA ALA A 202 1.51 -17.14 -13.24
C ALA A 202 1.56 -18.68 -13.18
N ALA A 203 2.07 -19.32 -14.25
CA ALA A 203 2.21 -20.77 -14.31
C ALA A 203 3.27 -21.32 -13.34
N SER A 204 4.26 -20.51 -12.96
CA SER A 204 5.33 -20.90 -12.02
C SER A 204 4.91 -20.82 -10.54
N MET A 205 3.75 -20.23 -10.24
CA MET A 205 3.29 -20.02 -8.88
C MET A 205 2.58 -21.24 -8.30
N GLU A 206 2.67 -21.39 -6.97
CA GLU A 206 1.90 -22.39 -6.25
C GLU A 206 0.41 -22.04 -6.29
N LYS A 207 -0.43 -23.06 -6.53
CA LYS A 207 -1.88 -22.92 -6.48
C LYS A 207 -2.36 -23.33 -5.10
N LEU A 208 -2.78 -22.34 -4.33
CA LEU A 208 -3.50 -22.57 -3.08
C LEU A 208 -4.97 -22.89 -3.38
N GLU A 209 -5.51 -23.89 -2.68
CA GLU A 209 -6.94 -24.12 -2.61
C GLU A 209 -7.54 -23.10 -1.63
N VAL A 210 -8.31 -22.14 -2.16
CA VAL A 210 -9.01 -21.16 -1.34
C VAL A 210 -10.39 -21.72 -1.00
N PRO A 211 -10.68 -22.03 0.28
CA PRO A 211 -11.98 -22.53 0.68
C PRO A 211 -13.07 -21.49 0.42
N SER A 212 -14.28 -21.96 0.11
CA SER A 212 -15.44 -21.06 0.03
C SER A 212 -15.72 -20.39 1.38
N ALA A 213 -16.33 -19.20 1.36
CA ALA A 213 -16.75 -18.53 2.59
C ALA A 213 -17.59 -19.45 3.50
N LYS A 214 -18.51 -20.22 2.91
CA LYS A 214 -19.33 -21.21 3.64
C LYS A 214 -18.51 -22.33 4.28
N ALA A 215 -17.41 -22.75 3.65
CA ALA A 215 -16.52 -23.75 4.22
C ALA A 215 -15.74 -23.20 5.43
N LEU A 216 -15.51 -21.88 5.46
CA LEU A 216 -14.89 -21.20 6.60
C LEU A 216 -15.85 -20.99 7.78
N ASP A 217 -17.17 -21.01 7.56
CA ASP A 217 -18.17 -20.77 8.62
C ASP A 217 -18.00 -21.73 9.81
N ASN A 218 -17.74 -23.00 9.53
CA ASN A 218 -17.55 -24.03 10.56
C ASN A 218 -16.30 -23.78 11.40
N LEU A 219 -15.29 -23.08 10.85
CA LEU A 219 -14.07 -22.77 11.58
C LEU A 219 -14.31 -21.74 12.68
N PHE A 220 -15.28 -20.82 12.55
CA PHE A 220 -15.51 -19.80 13.58
C PHE A 220 -15.84 -20.38 14.96
N THR A 221 -16.43 -21.58 15.01
CA THR A 221 -16.78 -22.28 16.25
C THR A 221 -15.86 -23.45 16.58
N ASP A 222 -14.83 -23.70 15.77
CA ASP A 222 -13.89 -24.80 16.00
C ASP A 222 -12.79 -24.37 16.99
N GLU A 223 -13.07 -24.56 18.27
CA GLU A 223 -12.14 -24.21 19.36
C GLU A 223 -10.80 -24.94 19.24
N ALA A 224 -10.81 -26.23 18.86
CA ALA A 224 -9.60 -27.03 18.77
C ALA A 224 -8.67 -26.53 17.66
N PHE A 225 -9.25 -26.17 16.51
CA PHE A 225 -8.52 -25.52 15.42
C PHE A 225 -7.88 -24.21 15.87
N TRP A 226 -8.64 -23.30 16.49
CA TRP A 226 -8.11 -22.00 16.91
C TRP A 226 -7.07 -22.12 18.01
N GLN A 227 -7.29 -22.97 19.02
CA GLN A 227 -6.29 -23.23 20.07
C GLN A 227 -4.97 -23.74 19.47
N ASN A 228 -5.03 -24.62 18.47
CA ASN A 228 -3.83 -25.11 17.79
C ASN A 228 -3.12 -24.00 16.99
N LEU A 229 -3.89 -23.23 16.22
CA LEU A 229 -3.37 -22.15 15.39
C LEU A 229 -2.76 -21.01 16.23
N THR A 230 -3.43 -20.61 17.31
CA THR A 230 -2.98 -19.49 18.15
C THR A 230 -1.90 -19.88 19.17
N ALA A 231 -1.64 -21.18 19.40
CA ALA A 231 -0.60 -21.62 20.34
C ALA A 231 0.81 -21.07 20.04
N LYS A 232 1.09 -20.74 18.77
CA LYS A 232 2.37 -20.14 18.33
C LYS A 232 2.34 -18.60 18.28
N CYS A 233 1.17 -18.00 18.48
CA CYS A 233 0.99 -16.56 18.39
C CYS A 233 1.62 -15.89 19.63
N LEU A 234 2.41 -14.83 19.39
CA LEU A 234 3.02 -14.02 20.44
C LEU A 234 2.23 -12.75 20.76
N SER A 235 1.07 -12.56 20.12
CA SER A 235 0.26 -11.34 20.20
C SER A 235 1.05 -10.04 19.94
N CYS A 236 2.09 -10.11 19.12
CA CYS A 236 2.99 -8.97 18.85
C CYS A 236 2.47 -7.98 17.80
N GLY A 237 1.43 -8.36 17.03
CA GLY A 237 0.84 -7.52 15.99
C GLY A 237 1.66 -7.40 14.70
N ALA A 238 2.81 -8.08 14.57
CA ALA A 238 3.66 -7.99 13.39
C ALA A 238 2.88 -8.23 12.08
N CYS A 239 1.99 -9.21 12.06
CA CYS A 239 1.16 -9.52 10.89
C CYS A 239 0.28 -8.33 10.46
N THR A 240 -0.32 -7.59 11.40
CA THR A 240 -1.19 -6.45 11.07
C THR A 240 -0.38 -5.20 10.69
N PHE A 241 0.85 -5.08 11.17
CA PHE A 241 1.74 -3.98 10.78
C PHE A 241 2.30 -4.17 9.36
N VAL A 242 2.68 -5.39 8.97
CA VAL A 242 3.17 -5.66 7.61
C VAL A 242 2.03 -5.77 6.58
N CYS A 243 0.86 -6.27 7.00
CA CYS A 243 -0.27 -6.52 6.10
C CYS A 243 -0.74 -5.22 5.41
N PRO A 244 -0.77 -5.17 4.07
CA PRO A 244 -1.11 -3.95 3.34
C PRO A 244 -2.58 -3.56 3.46
N THR A 245 -3.46 -4.50 3.85
CA THR A 245 -4.91 -4.29 3.96
C THR A 245 -5.38 -3.99 5.38
N CYS A 246 -4.50 -4.06 6.39
CA CYS A 246 -4.85 -3.73 7.77
C CYS A 246 -4.88 -2.20 7.96
N TYR A 247 -6.01 -1.69 8.46
CA TYR A 247 -6.31 -0.25 8.60
C TYR A 247 -6.74 0.16 10.01
N CYS A 248 -6.66 -0.72 11.01
CA CYS A 248 -7.03 -0.40 12.39
C CYS A 248 -6.11 0.69 12.97
N PHE A 249 -6.67 1.60 13.75
CA PHE A 249 -5.93 2.65 14.45
C PHE A 249 -6.58 2.96 15.80
N ASP A 250 -5.79 3.57 16.66
CA ASP A 250 -6.23 4.17 17.91
C ASP A 250 -5.97 5.69 17.89
N VAL A 251 -6.69 6.41 18.74
CA VAL A 251 -6.57 7.85 18.91
C VAL A 251 -6.16 8.15 20.34
N LYS A 252 -5.01 8.79 20.51
CA LYS A 252 -4.43 9.12 21.81
C LYS A 252 -4.17 10.62 21.91
N ASP A 253 -4.45 11.16 23.09
CA ASP A 253 -4.10 12.54 23.43
C ASP A 253 -2.78 12.54 24.21
N ASP A 254 -1.81 13.33 23.75
CA ASP A 254 -0.57 13.62 24.46
C ASP A 254 -0.63 15.05 25.01
N GLY A 255 -0.72 15.18 26.33
CA GLY A 255 -0.77 16.47 27.00
C GLY A 255 -1.50 16.46 28.34
N THR A 256 -2.05 17.61 28.69
CA THR A 256 -2.79 17.84 29.93
C THR A 256 -4.28 18.06 29.64
N VAL A 257 -5.08 18.16 30.71
CA VAL A 257 -6.49 18.58 30.61
C VAL A 257 -6.65 19.98 30.00
N LYS A 258 -5.61 20.83 30.06
CA LYS A 258 -5.67 22.21 29.55
C LYS A 258 -5.09 22.37 28.15
N SER A 259 -4.18 21.51 27.72
CA SER A 259 -3.59 21.62 26.39
C SER A 259 -2.85 20.35 26.01
N GLY A 260 -2.87 20.02 24.72
CA GLY A 260 -2.18 18.86 24.19
C GLY A 260 -2.44 18.67 22.71
N ASP A 261 -1.94 17.55 22.21
CA ASP A 261 -2.06 17.13 20.82
C ASP A 261 -2.76 15.79 20.74
N ARG A 262 -3.69 15.67 19.80
CA ARG A 262 -4.38 14.41 19.49
C ARG A 262 -3.67 13.75 18.32
N TYR A 263 -3.31 12.49 18.49
CA TYR A 263 -2.66 11.67 17.48
C TYR A 263 -3.51 10.47 17.12
N ARG A 264 -3.47 10.09 15.85
CA ARG A 264 -3.84 8.77 15.36
C ARG A 264 -2.58 7.93 15.24
N GLY A 265 -2.63 6.68 15.70
CA GLY A 265 -1.56 5.70 15.50
C GLY A 265 -2.10 4.38 15.02
N TRP A 266 -1.34 3.65 14.19
CA TRP A 266 -1.69 2.28 13.82
C TRP A 266 -1.92 1.44 15.07
N ASP A 267 -2.96 0.62 14.99
CA ASP A 267 -3.30 -0.33 16.02
C ASP A 267 -3.76 -1.64 15.37
N SER A 268 -4.13 -2.62 16.19
CA SER A 268 -4.58 -3.94 15.75
C SER A 268 -5.89 -4.30 16.41
N CYS A 269 -6.90 -4.65 15.61
CA CYS A 269 -8.14 -5.23 16.13
C CYS A 269 -7.93 -6.54 16.89
N MET A 270 -6.75 -7.14 16.76
CA MET A 270 -6.33 -8.35 17.48
C MET A 270 -5.68 -8.04 18.84
N PHE A 271 -5.39 -6.79 19.18
CA PHE A 271 -4.91 -6.46 20.52
C PHE A 271 -6.04 -6.40 21.53
N PHE A 272 -5.81 -6.97 22.70
CA PHE A 272 -6.76 -6.96 23.82
C PHE A 272 -7.33 -5.57 24.11
N GLN A 273 -6.50 -4.51 24.11
CA GLN A 273 -6.95 -3.16 24.46
C GLN A 273 -7.86 -2.52 23.39
N TYR A 274 -7.77 -2.95 22.12
CA TYR A 274 -8.49 -2.31 21.02
C TYR A 274 -10.01 -2.37 21.17
N ASN A 275 -10.54 -3.50 21.65
CA ASN A 275 -11.97 -3.73 21.80
C ASN A 275 -12.47 -3.47 23.24
N ARG A 276 -11.60 -2.99 24.13
CA ARG A 276 -11.95 -2.78 25.53
C ARG A 276 -12.84 -1.55 25.67
N ALA A 277 -14.09 -1.77 26.04
CA ALA A 277 -15.08 -0.72 26.23
C ALA A 277 -14.97 -0.06 27.61
N ALA A 278 -15.60 1.12 27.74
CA ALA A 278 -15.80 1.77 29.03
C ALA A 278 -16.49 0.81 30.03
N GLY A 279 -16.00 0.77 31.27
CA GLY A 279 -16.45 -0.21 32.28
C GLY A 279 -15.67 -1.53 32.29
N GLY A 280 -14.68 -1.69 31.40
CA GLY A 280 -13.76 -2.83 31.41
C GLY A 280 -14.26 -4.07 30.67
N HIS A 281 -15.44 -4.00 30.04
CA HIS A 281 -15.95 -5.07 29.18
C HIS A 281 -15.07 -5.22 27.93
N ASN A 282 -14.78 -6.46 27.55
CA ASN A 282 -14.04 -6.78 26.34
C ASN A 282 -14.72 -7.96 25.63
N PRO A 283 -15.22 -7.78 24.40
CA PRO A 283 -15.77 -8.88 23.60
C PRO A 283 -14.75 -9.99 23.29
N ARG A 284 -13.45 -9.72 23.49
CA ARG A 284 -12.34 -10.67 23.32
C ARG A 284 -11.63 -10.88 24.65
N GLU A 285 -12.20 -11.73 25.51
CA GLU A 285 -11.73 -11.88 26.90
C GLU A 285 -10.35 -12.57 27.03
N PHE A 286 -9.90 -13.33 26.01
CA PHE A 286 -8.75 -14.24 26.13
C PHE A 286 -7.55 -13.95 25.20
N HIS A 287 -7.60 -12.92 24.35
CA HIS A 287 -6.55 -12.62 23.37
C HIS A 287 -6.34 -11.11 23.14
#